data_AF-A0A966UCR8-F1
#
_entry.id   AF-A0A966UCR8-F1
#
_cell.length_a   1.000
_cell.length_b   1.000
_cell.length_c   1.000
_cell.angle_alpha   90.00
_cell.angle_beta   90.00
_cell.angle_gamma   90.00
#
_symmetry.space_group_name_H-M   'P 1'
#
loop_
_entity.id
_entity.type
_entity.pdbx_description
1 polymer ?
#
loop_
_entity_poly.entity_id
_entity_poly.type
_entity_poly.pdbx_seq_one_letter_code
_entity_poly.pdbx_strand_id
1 'polypeptide(L)'
;MHTSITTELLGEHPALLDIAVPELSGDQELTSWVRGGDGLIGIGIYKRHVVKGSNRFVEARKWWRSEIGTMEIHNNVHGTGTGPILFTSFSFDPAEDSVLVIPQVVIGQRNGKSWITWNGTKPQPGLQKTTVEKKPLSLSWSGSNGDVWQDRVARAVEKIKGNQLEKVVLARFATATTESQIDVRNLLQQLASEYPSTWVYSNTG
;
A
#
# COMPACT_ATOMS: atom_id res chain seq x y z
N MET A 1 1.73 23.20 16.57
CA MET A 1 1.74 22.12 17.58
C MET A 1 2.46 20.94 16.96
N HIS A 2 3.46 20.40 17.64
CA HIS A 2 4.14 19.17 17.20
C HIS A 2 3.20 17.97 17.37
N THR A 3 3.24 17.02 16.45
CA THR A 3 2.53 15.74 16.63
C THR A 3 3.51 14.70 17.17
N SER A 4 3.18 14.11 18.31
CA SER A 4 3.97 13.01 18.86
C SER A 4 3.81 11.75 18.01
N ILE A 5 4.90 11.05 17.74
CA ILE A 5 4.96 9.77 17.05
C ILE A 5 5.67 8.80 17.98
N THR A 6 4.96 7.81 18.49
CA THR A 6 5.52 6.86 19.46
C THR A 6 5.70 5.51 18.79
N THR A 7 6.85 4.87 19.01
CA THR A 7 7.13 3.49 18.55
C THR A 7 7.60 2.63 19.71
N GLU A 8 6.90 1.52 19.91
CA GLU A 8 7.16 0.56 20.98
C GLU A 8 7.32 -0.86 20.42
N LEU A 9 8.00 -1.71 21.19
CA LEU A 9 7.99 -3.15 20.95
C LEU A 9 6.58 -3.70 21.16
N LEU A 10 6.17 -4.58 20.26
CA LEU A 10 4.87 -5.25 20.34
C LEU A 10 5.08 -6.71 20.75
N GLY A 11 4.29 -7.15 21.73
CA GLY A 11 4.25 -8.55 22.19
C GLY A 11 3.49 -9.45 21.20
N GLU A 12 2.82 -10.47 21.72
CA GLU A 12 1.97 -11.33 20.88
C GLU A 12 0.85 -10.54 20.20
N HIS A 13 0.65 -10.81 18.91
CA HIS A 13 -0.38 -10.18 18.09
C HIS A 13 -0.86 -11.14 16.97
N PRO A 14 -2.03 -10.89 16.37
CA PRO A 14 -2.48 -11.64 15.18
C PRO A 14 -1.51 -11.48 14.01
N ALA A 15 -1.58 -12.34 12.99
CA ALA A 15 -0.80 -12.13 11.76
C ALA A 15 -1.06 -10.73 11.17
N LEU A 16 -0.05 -10.08 10.57
CA LEU A 16 -0.16 -8.66 10.16
C LEU A 16 -1.43 -8.34 9.37
N LEU A 17 -1.78 -9.17 8.37
CA LEU A 17 -2.97 -8.97 7.53
C LEU A 17 -4.30 -9.27 8.25
N ASP A 18 -4.27 -9.82 9.47
CA ASP A 18 -5.44 -10.08 10.31
C ASP A 18 -5.63 -9.01 11.41
N ILE A 19 -4.72 -8.04 11.52
CA ILE A 19 -4.79 -7.01 12.57
C ILE A 19 -5.78 -5.91 12.16
N ALA A 20 -6.73 -5.63 13.05
CA ALA A 20 -7.59 -4.45 13.02
C ALA A 20 -7.37 -3.58 14.27
N VAL A 21 -7.64 -2.29 14.13
CA VAL A 21 -7.62 -1.29 15.21
C VAL A 21 -9.04 -0.73 15.32
N PRO A 22 -9.88 -1.21 16.26
CA PRO A 22 -11.32 -0.91 16.28
C PRO A 22 -11.68 0.57 16.40
N GLU A 23 -10.79 1.37 16.98
CA GLU A 23 -10.94 2.82 17.11
C GLU A 23 -10.68 3.59 15.81
N LEU A 24 -10.16 2.93 14.78
CA LEU A 24 -9.94 3.50 13.45
C LEU A 24 -10.93 2.91 12.44
N SER A 25 -11.46 3.77 11.58
CA SER A 25 -12.46 3.40 10.58
C SER A 25 -11.88 2.54 9.45
N GLY A 26 -12.35 1.29 9.37
CA GLY A 26 -12.53 0.50 8.14
C GLY A 26 -11.28 -0.08 7.45
N ASP A 27 -11.40 -1.31 6.98
CA ASP A 27 -10.37 -2.03 6.19
C ASP A 27 -10.04 -1.39 4.83
N GLN A 28 -10.81 -0.38 4.40
CA GLN A 28 -10.53 0.39 3.19
C GLN A 28 -9.29 1.29 3.32
N GLU A 29 -8.89 1.64 4.53
CA GLU A 29 -7.70 2.45 4.78
C GLU A 29 -6.47 1.61 5.16
N LEU A 30 -6.48 0.32 4.79
CA LEU A 30 -5.38 -0.60 5.02
C LEU A 30 -4.31 -0.47 3.91
N THR A 31 -3.11 -0.10 4.32
CA THR A 31 -1.90 -0.20 3.50
C THR A 31 -1.07 -1.40 3.93
N SER A 32 -0.38 -2.03 2.99
CA SER A 32 0.45 -3.20 3.29
C SER A 32 1.70 -3.26 2.42
N TRP A 33 2.74 -3.85 2.99
CA TRP A 33 3.96 -4.27 2.32
C TRP A 33 4.48 -5.51 3.07
N VAL A 34 3.88 -6.67 2.78
CA VAL A 34 4.07 -7.92 3.53
C VAL A 34 4.56 -9.03 2.60
N ARG A 35 5.49 -9.86 3.08
CA ARG A 35 5.97 -11.06 2.37
C ARG A 35 6.33 -12.12 3.39
N GLY A 36 5.75 -13.32 3.24
CA GLY A 36 6.03 -14.44 4.15
C GLY A 36 5.73 -14.15 5.62
N GLY A 37 4.76 -13.27 5.91
CA GLY A 37 4.37 -12.87 7.26
C GLY A 37 5.15 -11.70 7.87
N ASP A 38 6.30 -11.33 7.28
CA ASP A 38 7.09 -10.18 7.70
C ASP A 38 6.80 -8.96 6.81
N GLY A 39 7.01 -7.76 7.36
CA GLY A 39 6.80 -6.50 6.64
C GLY A 39 6.11 -5.45 7.48
N LEU A 40 5.30 -4.63 6.82
CA LEU A 40 4.59 -3.51 7.43
C LEU A 40 3.11 -3.50 6.98
N ILE A 41 2.22 -3.14 7.89
CA ILE A 41 0.88 -2.68 7.57
C ILE A 41 0.65 -1.30 8.17
N GLY A 42 -0.14 -0.47 7.50
CA GLY A 42 -0.60 0.82 8.00
C GLY A 42 -2.12 0.87 8.04
N ILE A 43 -2.69 1.34 9.14
CA ILE A 43 -4.14 1.43 9.36
C ILE A 43 -4.52 2.90 9.60
N GLY A 44 -5.57 3.33 8.89
CA GLY A 44 -6.09 4.69 8.93
C GLY A 44 -5.17 5.70 8.23
N ILE A 45 -5.68 6.90 7.98
CA ILE A 45 -4.92 7.99 7.34
C ILE A 45 -4.71 9.13 8.33
N TYR A 46 -3.45 9.36 8.73
CA TYR A 46 -3.10 10.57 9.50
C TYR A 46 -2.92 11.77 8.58
N LYS A 47 -2.22 11.57 7.47
CA LYS A 47 -2.04 12.62 6.46
C LYS A 47 -1.94 12.03 5.08
N ARG A 48 -2.63 12.68 4.14
CA ARG A 48 -2.56 12.38 2.70
C ARG A 48 -1.99 13.59 1.97
N HIS A 49 -1.13 13.34 1.01
CA HIS A 49 -0.61 14.36 0.10
C HIS A 49 -0.56 13.82 -1.32
N VAL A 50 -0.78 14.71 -2.30
CA VAL A 50 -0.81 14.36 -3.71
C VAL A 50 0.19 15.25 -4.44
N VAL A 51 1.01 14.64 -5.29
CA VAL A 51 1.99 15.31 -6.13
C VAL A 51 1.82 14.87 -7.59
N LYS A 52 2.16 15.75 -8.52
CA LYS A 52 1.98 15.54 -9.97
C LYS A 52 3.08 16.28 -10.73
N GLY A 53 3.27 15.91 -12.00
CA GLY A 53 4.22 16.52 -12.91
C GLY A 53 5.61 15.87 -12.90
N SER A 54 6.51 16.43 -13.70
CA SER A 54 7.90 15.96 -13.81
C SER A 54 8.68 16.05 -12.50
N ASN A 55 8.37 17.03 -11.65
CA ASN A 55 9.04 17.27 -10.37
C ASN A 55 8.41 16.52 -9.18
N ARG A 56 7.42 15.65 -9.41
CA ARG A 56 6.63 15.00 -8.34
C ARG A 56 7.47 14.28 -7.29
N PHE A 57 8.59 13.66 -7.69
CA PHE A 57 9.50 13.00 -6.75
C PHE A 57 10.26 13.97 -5.84
N VAL A 58 10.65 15.13 -6.39
CA VAL A 58 11.34 16.19 -5.62
C VAL A 58 10.37 16.82 -4.63
N GLU A 59 9.16 17.13 -5.08
CA GLU A 59 8.11 17.68 -4.22
C GLU A 59 7.69 16.70 -3.12
N ALA A 60 7.52 15.42 -3.44
CA ALA A 60 7.27 14.36 -2.46
C ALA A 60 8.34 14.31 -1.37
N ARG A 61 9.62 14.34 -1.76
CA ARG A 61 10.75 14.33 -0.82
C ARG A 61 10.78 15.59 0.04
N LYS A 62 10.54 16.76 -0.56
CA LYS A 62 10.52 18.04 0.16
C LYS A 62 9.39 18.07 1.18
N TRP A 63 8.19 17.65 0.76
CA TRP A 63 7.03 17.54 1.62
C TRP A 63 7.28 16.57 2.79
N TRP A 64 7.80 15.37 2.50
CA TRP A 64 8.09 14.38 3.54
C TRP A 64 9.09 14.90 4.59
N ARG A 65 10.18 15.54 4.14
CA ARG A 65 11.16 16.15 5.05
C ARG A 65 10.57 17.26 5.91
N SER A 66 9.69 18.08 5.33
CA SER A 66 8.98 19.11 6.07
C SER A 66 8.07 18.48 7.12
N GLU A 67 7.39 17.39 6.79
CA GLU A 67 6.48 16.71 7.71
C GLU A 67 7.21 16.07 8.89
N ILE A 68 8.30 15.34 8.63
CA ILE A 68 9.17 14.81 9.69
C ILE A 68 9.66 15.93 10.62
N GLY A 69 9.97 17.11 10.08
CA GLY A 69 10.40 18.26 10.88
C GLY A 69 9.36 18.80 11.86
N THR A 70 8.08 18.43 11.72
CA THR A 70 7.01 18.83 12.65
C THR A 70 6.70 17.75 13.70
N MET A 71 7.25 16.54 13.55
CA MET A 71 6.98 15.40 14.42
C MET A 71 7.93 15.34 15.62
N GLU A 72 7.38 15.04 16.79
CA GLU A 72 8.16 14.68 17.98
C GLU A 72 8.25 13.14 18.04
N ILE A 73 9.41 12.58 17.67
CA ILE A 73 9.55 11.13 17.46
C ILE A 73 10.14 10.48 18.71
N HIS A 74 9.34 9.67 19.39
CA HIS A 74 9.76 8.78 20.47
C HIS A 74 9.83 7.35 19.93
N ASN A 75 11.03 6.84 19.66
CA ASN A 75 11.20 5.51 19.07
C ASN A 75 12.07 4.63 19.97
N ASN A 76 11.44 3.81 20.80
CA ASN A 76 12.13 2.94 21.74
C ASN A 76 12.67 1.64 21.12
N VAL A 77 12.38 1.39 19.85
CA VAL A 77 12.79 0.17 19.13
C VAL A 77 14.10 0.38 18.36
N HIS A 78 14.33 1.59 17.82
CA HIS A 78 15.53 1.99 17.07
C HIS A 78 15.88 1.09 15.85
N GLY A 79 14.93 0.32 15.33
CA GLY A 79 15.13 -0.64 14.24
C GLY A 79 14.80 -0.07 12.84
N THR A 80 15.26 -0.74 11.79
CA THR A 80 14.82 -0.42 10.42
C THR A 80 13.31 -0.62 10.26
N GLY A 81 12.61 0.37 9.72
CA GLY A 81 11.15 0.31 9.53
C GLY A 81 10.34 0.73 10.76
N THR A 82 10.98 1.35 11.76
CA THR A 82 10.35 1.91 12.96
C THR A 82 10.25 3.44 12.86
N GLY A 83 9.34 4.04 13.63
CA GLY A 83 9.05 5.47 13.55
C GLY A 83 8.04 5.78 12.44
N PRO A 84 7.89 7.07 12.07
CA PRO A 84 6.90 7.48 11.07
C PRO A 84 7.21 6.87 9.70
N ILE A 85 6.24 6.17 9.11
CA ILE A 85 6.33 5.54 7.79
C ILE A 85 5.42 6.25 6.80
N LEU A 86 5.95 6.41 5.59
CA LEU A 86 5.23 6.96 4.44
C LEU A 86 5.01 5.87 3.39
N PHE A 87 3.76 5.51 3.14
CA PHE A 87 3.37 4.66 2.01
C PHE A 87 3.13 5.55 0.79
N THR A 88 3.73 5.21 -0.35
CA THR A 88 3.63 6.03 -1.57
C THR A 88 3.28 5.22 -2.80
N SER A 89 2.43 5.79 -3.65
CA SER A 89 2.13 5.32 -5.00
C SER A 89 2.54 6.39 -6.00
N PHE A 90 3.38 6.05 -6.98
CA PHE A 90 3.75 6.99 -8.04
C PHE A 90 3.21 6.51 -9.39
N SER A 91 2.47 7.40 -10.06
CA SER A 91 1.96 7.19 -11.40
C SER A 91 3.09 7.03 -12.43
N PHE A 92 2.84 6.20 -13.44
CA PHE A 92 3.74 6.05 -14.58
C PHE A 92 3.83 7.35 -15.38
N ASP A 93 2.67 7.91 -15.74
CA ASP A 93 2.59 9.19 -16.45
C ASP A 93 2.78 10.36 -15.46
N PRO A 94 3.75 11.28 -15.68
CA PRO A 94 3.88 12.49 -14.88
C PRO A 94 2.61 13.36 -14.85
N ALA A 95 1.74 13.26 -15.84
CA ALA A 95 0.47 13.98 -15.89
C ALA A 95 -0.64 13.31 -15.05
N GLU A 96 -0.34 12.26 -14.28
CA GLU A 96 -1.28 11.62 -13.36
C GLU A 96 -0.83 11.79 -11.91
N ASP A 97 -1.79 11.69 -10.99
CA ASP A 97 -1.57 11.89 -9.57
C ASP A 97 -0.67 10.79 -8.97
N SER A 98 0.20 11.18 -8.05
CA SER A 98 0.96 10.29 -7.18
C SER A 98 0.62 10.60 -5.73
N VAL A 99 0.38 9.58 -4.93
CA VAL A 99 -0.22 9.71 -3.60
C VAL A 99 0.74 9.26 -2.52
N LEU A 100 0.79 10.06 -1.45
CA LEU A 100 1.61 9.90 -0.27
C LEU A 100 0.69 9.78 0.95
N VAL A 101 0.83 8.71 1.73
CA VAL A 101 -0.01 8.43 2.91
C VAL A 101 0.85 8.12 4.11
N ILE A 102 0.64 8.88 5.18
CA ILE A 102 1.15 8.59 6.51
C ILE A 102 0.00 7.93 7.27
N PRO A 103 0.13 6.64 7.65
CA PRO A 103 -0.92 5.97 8.41
C PRO A 103 -1.05 6.52 9.83
N GLN A 104 -2.21 6.32 10.46
CA GLN A 104 -2.38 6.65 11.89
C GLN A 104 -1.64 5.66 12.79
N VAL A 105 -1.64 4.39 12.39
CA VAL A 105 -0.95 3.29 13.08
C VAL A 105 -0.20 2.47 12.05
N VAL A 106 1.04 2.09 12.37
CA VAL A 106 1.86 1.17 11.59
C VAL A 106 2.25 0.02 12.49
N ILE A 107 2.03 -1.22 12.03
CA ILE A 107 2.52 -2.42 12.70
C ILE A 107 3.56 -3.07 11.78
N GLY A 108 4.72 -3.36 12.35
CA GLY A 108 5.80 -4.04 11.66
C GLY A 108 6.19 -5.33 12.32
N GLN A 109 6.62 -6.29 11.51
CA GLN A 109 7.21 -7.54 11.96
C GLN A 109 8.42 -7.89 11.12
N ARG A 110 9.48 -8.34 11.78
CA ARG A 110 10.67 -8.89 11.11
C ARG A 110 11.37 -9.90 12.00
N ASN A 111 11.62 -11.10 11.48
CA ASN A 111 12.37 -12.16 12.18
C ASN A 111 11.84 -12.43 13.61
N GLY A 112 10.51 -12.48 13.77
CA GLY A 112 9.86 -12.73 15.05
C GLY A 112 9.88 -11.57 16.06
N LYS A 113 10.39 -10.39 15.66
CA LYS A 113 10.26 -9.15 16.43
C LYS A 113 9.23 -8.25 15.80
N SER A 114 8.39 -7.65 16.63
CA SER A 114 7.32 -6.79 16.17
C SER A 114 7.31 -5.46 16.90
N TRP A 115 6.74 -4.46 16.26
CA TRP A 115 6.61 -3.11 16.79
C TRP A 115 5.34 -2.45 16.29
N ILE A 116 4.90 -1.45 17.04
CA ILE A 116 3.80 -0.59 16.67
C ILE A 116 4.25 0.86 16.74
N THR A 117 3.94 1.63 15.71
CA THR A 117 4.10 3.08 15.65
C THR A 117 2.71 3.71 15.57
N TRP A 118 2.41 4.71 16.38
CA TRP A 118 1.16 5.46 16.27
C TRP A 118 1.36 6.96 16.49
N ASN A 119 0.38 7.72 16.00
CA ASN A 119 0.45 9.18 16.00
C ASN A 119 -0.47 9.76 17.09
N GLY A 120 -0.01 10.84 17.74
CA GLY A 120 -0.74 11.56 18.77
C GLY A 120 -0.33 11.18 20.20
N THR A 121 -1.06 11.72 21.18
CA THR A 121 -0.76 11.60 22.62
C THR A 121 -1.58 10.53 23.33
N LYS A 122 -2.45 9.82 22.60
CA LYS A 122 -3.24 8.72 23.17
C LYS A 122 -2.32 7.52 23.47
N PRO A 123 -2.70 6.66 24.43
CA PRO A 123 -2.02 5.39 24.67
C PRO A 123 -1.95 4.53 23.40
N GLN A 124 -1.12 3.48 23.45
CA GLN A 124 -1.03 2.49 22.38
C GLN A 124 -2.42 1.96 21.99
N PRO A 125 -2.81 2.04 20.70
CA PRO A 125 -4.09 1.53 20.21
C PRO A 125 -4.26 0.03 20.47
N GLY A 126 -5.50 -0.38 20.76
CA GLY A 126 -5.84 -1.79 20.92
C GLY A 126 -5.82 -2.54 19.58
N LEU A 127 -5.16 -3.71 19.55
CA LEU A 127 -5.13 -4.59 18.39
C LEU A 127 -6.14 -5.73 18.56
N GLN A 128 -6.90 -6.01 17.52
CA GLN A 128 -7.81 -7.16 17.47
C GLN A 128 -7.56 -7.99 16.22
N LYS A 129 -7.82 -9.29 16.35
CA LYS A 129 -7.91 -10.16 15.18
C LYS A 129 -9.24 -9.92 14.49
N THR A 130 -9.22 -9.46 13.25
CA THR A 130 -10.42 -9.45 12.43
C THR A 130 -10.54 -10.76 11.66
N THR A 131 -11.77 -11.24 11.53
CA THR A 131 -12.09 -12.41 10.71
C THR A 131 -13.00 -11.93 9.61
N VAL A 132 -12.51 -11.94 8.37
CA VAL A 132 -13.33 -11.53 7.24
C VAL A 132 -14.09 -12.75 6.73
N GLU A 133 -15.41 -12.61 6.64
CA GLU A 133 -16.26 -13.62 6.03
C GLU A 133 -16.01 -13.64 4.51
N LYS A 134 -15.59 -14.79 3.98
CA LYS A 134 -15.38 -14.95 2.53
C LYS A 134 -16.72 -14.98 1.82
N LYS A 135 -17.14 -13.82 1.29
CA LYS A 135 -18.34 -13.71 0.45
C LYS A 135 -17.95 -13.83 -1.02
N PRO A 136 -18.62 -14.70 -1.80
CA PRO A 136 -18.40 -14.74 -3.24
C PRO A 136 -18.78 -13.39 -3.87
N LEU A 137 -17.94 -12.90 -4.76
CA LEU A 137 -18.21 -11.68 -5.53
C LEU A 137 -18.75 -12.06 -6.90
N SER A 138 -19.91 -11.53 -7.26
CA SER A 138 -20.42 -11.57 -8.63
C SER A 138 -19.69 -10.52 -9.45
N LEU A 139 -18.81 -10.96 -10.34
CA LEU A 139 -17.96 -10.09 -11.17
C LEU A 139 -18.40 -10.12 -12.63
N SER A 140 -18.56 -8.94 -13.24
CA SER A 140 -18.69 -8.78 -14.68
C SER A 140 -17.38 -8.22 -15.25
N TRP A 141 -16.84 -8.86 -16.29
CA TRP A 141 -15.52 -8.55 -16.83
C TRP A 141 -15.59 -7.89 -18.21
N SER A 142 -14.75 -6.88 -18.43
CA SER A 142 -14.53 -6.22 -19.71
C SER A 142 -13.03 -5.90 -19.90
N GLY A 143 -12.62 -5.49 -21.11
CA GLY A 143 -11.23 -5.11 -21.37
C GLY A 143 -10.83 -5.19 -22.83
N SER A 144 -9.63 -4.73 -23.15
CA SER A 144 -9.08 -4.78 -24.51
C SER A 144 -8.31 -6.09 -24.72
N ASN A 145 -9.06 -7.19 -24.88
CA ASN A 145 -8.53 -8.52 -25.15
C ASN A 145 -8.89 -8.98 -26.58
N GLY A 146 -8.22 -10.01 -27.09
CA GLY A 146 -8.49 -10.60 -28.40
C GLY A 146 -7.78 -9.90 -29.56
N ASP A 147 -8.45 -9.75 -30.70
CA ASP A 147 -7.87 -9.29 -31.97
C ASP A 147 -7.19 -7.92 -31.85
N VAL A 148 -7.81 -6.98 -31.12
CA VAL A 148 -7.24 -5.64 -30.89
C VAL A 148 -5.88 -5.71 -30.19
N TRP A 149 -5.68 -6.67 -29.29
CA TRP A 149 -4.40 -6.88 -28.63
C TRP A 149 -3.37 -7.47 -29.60
N GLN A 150 -3.76 -8.43 -30.43
CA GLN A 150 -2.90 -9.03 -31.45
C GLN A 150 -2.41 -7.97 -32.45
N ASP A 151 -3.30 -7.09 -32.91
CA ASP A 151 -2.96 -5.98 -33.81
C ASP A 151 -1.98 -4.97 -33.18
N ARG A 152 -2.09 -4.71 -31.86
CA ARG A 152 -1.13 -3.85 -31.14
C ARG A 152 0.25 -4.50 -31.09
N VAL A 153 0.31 -5.80 -30.82
CA VAL A 153 1.56 -6.57 -30.80
C VAL A 153 2.19 -6.63 -32.19
N ALA A 154 1.40 -6.93 -33.23
CA ALA A 154 1.88 -6.99 -34.61
C ALA A 154 2.53 -5.67 -35.05
N ARG A 155 1.86 -4.54 -34.80
CA ARG A 155 2.41 -3.20 -35.09
C ARG A 155 3.70 -2.90 -34.32
N ALA A 156 3.80 -3.31 -33.06
CA ALA A 156 5.04 -3.15 -32.30
C ALA A 156 6.19 -3.97 -32.91
N VAL A 157 5.92 -5.21 -33.33
CA VAL A 157 6.90 -6.08 -33.98
C VAL A 157 7.36 -5.52 -35.33
N GLU A 158 6.44 -5.00 -36.15
CA GLU A 158 6.78 -4.34 -37.41
C GLU A 158 7.72 -3.15 -37.21
N LYS A 159 7.45 -2.31 -36.20
CA LYS A 159 8.33 -1.19 -35.86
C LYS A 159 9.72 -1.64 -35.42
N ILE A 160 9.81 -2.74 -34.68
CA ILE A 160 11.10 -3.31 -34.26
C ILE A 160 11.87 -3.84 -35.48
N LYS A 161 11.22 -4.63 -36.34
CA LYS A 161 11.82 -5.15 -37.57
C LYS A 161 12.25 -4.04 -38.53
N GLY A 162 11.52 -2.93 -38.55
CA GLY A 162 11.85 -1.73 -39.31
C GLY A 162 12.91 -0.83 -38.65
N ASN A 163 13.56 -1.27 -37.57
CA ASN A 163 14.56 -0.50 -36.80
C ASN A 163 14.05 0.86 -36.28
N GLN A 164 12.73 1.03 -36.10
CA GLN A 164 12.13 2.25 -35.54
C GLN A 164 12.07 2.21 -34.00
N LEU A 165 12.23 1.02 -33.41
CA LEU A 165 12.14 0.74 -31.99
C LEU A 165 13.04 -0.47 -31.67
N GLU A 166 13.72 -0.47 -30.53
CA GLU A 166 14.49 -1.64 -30.08
C GLU A 166 13.68 -2.56 -29.17
N LYS A 167 12.94 -1.99 -28.21
CA LYS A 167 12.13 -2.72 -27.25
C LYS A 167 10.94 -1.88 -26.79
N VAL A 168 9.80 -2.53 -26.61
CA VAL A 168 8.62 -1.94 -25.98
C VAL A 168 7.99 -2.91 -24.99
N VAL A 169 7.45 -2.38 -23.90
CA VAL A 169 6.58 -3.11 -22.99
C VAL A 169 5.15 -2.69 -23.29
N LEU A 170 4.32 -3.65 -23.67
CA LEU A 170 2.89 -3.43 -23.85
C LEU A 170 2.15 -3.96 -22.63
N ALA A 171 1.16 -3.21 -22.16
CA ALA A 171 0.25 -3.63 -21.10
C ALA A 171 -1.17 -3.73 -21.64
N ARG A 172 -1.94 -4.65 -21.05
CA ARG A 172 -3.39 -4.78 -21.26
C ARG A 172 -4.09 -4.64 -19.92
N PHE A 173 -5.34 -4.21 -19.96
CA PHE A 173 -6.18 -4.10 -18.78
C PHE A 173 -7.39 -5.02 -18.90
N ALA A 174 -7.86 -5.48 -17.76
CA ALA A 174 -9.18 -6.06 -17.58
C ALA A 174 -9.87 -5.27 -16.46
N THR A 175 -11.14 -4.96 -16.65
CA THR A 175 -11.97 -4.25 -15.68
C THR A 175 -13.04 -5.21 -15.19
N ALA A 176 -13.05 -5.46 -13.88
CA ALA A 176 -14.15 -6.15 -13.21
C ALA A 176 -15.08 -5.14 -12.54
N THR A 177 -16.39 -5.36 -12.64
CA THR A 177 -17.39 -4.61 -11.88
C THR A 177 -18.21 -5.55 -11.01
N THR A 178 -18.66 -5.05 -9.86
CA THR A 178 -19.50 -5.79 -8.91
C THR A 178 -20.41 -4.83 -8.16
N GLU A 179 -21.54 -5.32 -7.65
CA GLU A 179 -22.52 -4.52 -6.90
C GLU A 179 -22.15 -4.37 -5.41
N SER A 180 -21.26 -5.23 -4.92
CA SER A 180 -20.83 -5.24 -3.52
C SER A 180 -19.48 -4.57 -3.34
N GLN A 181 -19.28 -3.92 -2.20
CA GLN A 181 -17.98 -3.36 -1.85
C GLN A 181 -16.93 -4.47 -1.73
N ILE A 182 -15.78 -4.26 -2.36
CA ILE A 182 -14.65 -5.19 -2.28
C ILE A 182 -13.97 -5.04 -0.93
N ASP A 183 -13.85 -6.15 -0.21
CA ASP A 183 -13.08 -6.22 1.02
C ASP A 183 -11.59 -6.38 0.69
N VAL A 184 -10.85 -5.28 0.86
CA VAL A 184 -9.41 -5.21 0.58
C VAL A 184 -8.64 -6.22 1.44
N ARG A 185 -9.03 -6.39 2.71
CA ARG A 185 -8.34 -7.30 3.62
C ARG A 185 -8.49 -8.75 3.18
N ASN A 186 -9.70 -9.16 2.80
CA ASN A 186 -9.94 -10.50 2.24
C ASN A 186 -9.05 -10.76 1.02
N LEU A 187 -8.93 -9.79 0.11
CA LEU A 187 -8.05 -9.92 -1.05
C LEU A 187 -6.57 -10.08 -0.64
N LEU A 188 -6.08 -9.27 0.30
CA LEU A 188 -4.70 -9.37 0.75
C LEU A 188 -4.41 -10.71 1.43
N GLN A 189 -5.33 -11.21 2.25
CA GLN A 189 -5.22 -12.53 2.88
C GLN A 189 -5.20 -13.65 1.83
N GLN A 190 -6.06 -13.59 0.82
CA GLN A 190 -6.08 -14.57 -0.27
C GLN A 190 -4.78 -14.52 -1.09
N LEU A 191 -4.32 -13.32 -1.47
CA LEU A 191 -3.07 -13.14 -2.20
C LEU A 191 -1.85 -13.65 -1.42
N ALA A 192 -1.79 -13.41 -0.11
CA ALA A 192 -0.72 -13.93 0.73
C ALA A 192 -0.73 -15.45 0.85
N SER A 193 -1.93 -16.06 0.87
CA SER A 193 -2.12 -17.50 0.90
C SER A 193 -1.75 -18.17 -0.43
N GLU A 194 -2.18 -17.59 -1.55
CA GLU A 194 -1.96 -18.16 -2.90
C GLU A 194 -0.54 -17.90 -3.43
N TYR A 195 0.06 -16.77 -3.06
CA TYR A 195 1.37 -16.32 -3.55
C TYR A 195 2.34 -16.01 -2.40
N PRO A 196 2.69 -16.97 -1.53
CA PRO A 196 3.41 -16.72 -0.27
C PRO A 196 4.82 -16.14 -0.46
N SER A 197 5.41 -16.32 -1.65
CA SER A 197 6.75 -15.82 -1.96
C SER A 197 6.78 -14.41 -2.54
N THR A 198 5.62 -13.77 -2.77
CA THR A 198 5.52 -12.42 -3.36
C THR A 198 5.34 -11.35 -2.28
N TRP A 199 5.57 -10.10 -2.67
CA TRP A 199 5.15 -8.96 -1.86
C TRP A 199 3.66 -8.73 -2.09
N VAL A 200 2.88 -8.85 -1.01
CA VAL A 200 1.48 -8.48 -0.95
C VAL A 200 1.42 -7.04 -0.47
N TYR A 201 0.97 -6.15 -1.36
CA TYR A 201 0.93 -4.73 -1.09
C TYR A 201 -0.46 -4.14 -1.35
N SER A 202 -0.78 -3.11 -0.59
CA SER A 202 -1.98 -2.28 -0.72
C SER A 202 -1.57 -0.85 -0.46
N ASN A 203 -2.12 0.07 -1.25
CA ASN A 203 -2.05 1.49 -0.99
C ASN A 203 -3.46 2.05 -1.02
N THR A 204 -3.69 3.09 -0.22
CA THR A 204 -4.95 3.84 -0.20
C THR A 204 -4.89 5.03 -1.16
N GLY A 205 -3.98 4.93 -2.14
CA GLY A 205 -3.53 6.00 -3.03
C GLY A 205 -3.96 5.76 -4.46
#